data_AF-A0AAV4FEH3-F1
#
_entry.id   AF-A0AAV4FEH3-F1
#
_cell.length_a   1.000
_cell.length_b   1.000
_cell.length_c   1.000
_cell.angle_alpha   90.00
_cell.angle_beta   90.00
_cell.angle_gamma   90.00
#
_symmetry.space_group_name_H-M   'P 1'
#
loop_
_entity.id
_entity.type
_entity.pdbx_description
1 polymer ?
#
loop_
_entity_poly.entity_id
_entity_poly.type
_entity_poly.pdbx_seq_one_letter_code
_entity_poly.pdbx_strand_id
1 'polypeptide(L)' 'MVGIGLGATPNAMANMTAVTQHYGASPKAFIVVPLAGAFFIDIVNSVVIRLFIDLLA' A
#
# COMPACT_ATOMS: atom_id res chain seq x y z
N MET A 1 8.47 17.05 3.80
CA MET A 1 7.31 16.21 3.40
C MET A 1 7.43 15.60 1.99
N VAL A 2 8.36 16.06 1.14
CA VAL A 2 8.56 15.55 -0.23
C VAL A 2 8.91 14.05 -0.28
N GLY A 3 9.57 13.47 0.75
CA GLY A 3 9.97 12.06 0.76
C GLY A 3 8.92 11.04 1.24
N ILE A 4 8.06 11.39 2.21
CA ILE A 4 7.03 10.47 2.73
C ILE A 4 5.89 10.32 1.72
N GLY A 5 5.56 11.39 1.01
CA GLY A 5 4.62 11.40 -0.11
C GLY A 5 5.22 10.91 -1.44
N LEU A 6 6.32 10.14 -1.43
CA LEU A 6 6.86 9.45 -2.60
C LEU A 6 6.91 7.92 -2.41
N GLY A 7 6.71 7.43 -1.18
CA GLY A 7 7.17 6.08 -0.80
C GLY A 7 6.35 4.90 -1.33
N ALA A 8 5.02 4.97 -1.37
CA ALA A 8 4.20 3.81 -1.75
C ALA A 8 2.97 4.20 -2.58
N THR A 9 2.03 4.95 -2.00
CA THR A 9 0.76 5.32 -2.66
C THR A 9 0.93 6.21 -3.88
N PRO A 10 1.70 7.31 -3.85
CA PRO A 10 1.85 8.20 -5.01
C PRO A 10 2.74 7.60 -6.11
N ASN A 11 3.72 6.76 -5.75
CA ASN A 11 4.52 6.01 -6.73
C ASN A 11 3.65 4.93 -7.42
N ALA A 12 2.82 4.22 -6.66
CA ALA A 12 1.87 3.27 -7.24
C ALA A 12 0.82 3.97 -8.12
N MET A 13 0.33 5.15 -7.73
CA MET A 13 -0.57 5.96 -8.55
C MET A 13 0.11 6.50 -9.82
N ALA A 14 1.37 6.94 -9.72
CA ALA A 14 2.17 7.36 -10.88
C ALA A 14 2.39 6.18 -11.85
N ASN A 15 2.75 5.01 -11.33
CA ASN A 15 2.90 3.79 -12.13
C ASN A 15 1.56 3.36 -12.75
N MET A 16 0.46 3.40 -12.00
CA MET A 16 -0.88 3.13 -12.53
C MET A 16 -1.26 4.13 -13.63
N THR A 17 -0.84 5.39 -13.54
CA THR A 17 -1.08 6.42 -14.56
C THR A 17 -0.27 6.12 -15.84
N ALA A 18 1.01 5.77 -15.70
CA ALA A 18 1.87 5.39 -16.83
C ALA A 18 1.39 4.12 -17.54
N VAL A 19 0.97 3.10 -16.77
CA VAL A 19 0.36 1.87 -17.31
C VAL A 19 -0.97 2.17 -18.00
N THR A 20 -1.80 3.03 -17.42
CA THR A 20 -3.08 3.46 -18.00
C THR A 20 -2.91 4.18 -19.34
N GLN A 21 -1.82 4.95 -19.53
CA GLN A 21 -1.51 5.61 -20.80
C GLN A 21 -1.19 4.63 -21.93
N HIS A 22 -0.58 3.47 -21.61
CA HIS A 22 -0.23 2.45 -22.60
C HIS A 22 -1.30 1.37 -22.80
N TYR A 23 -2.06 1.01 -21.75
CA TYR A 23 -2.97 -0.15 -21.74
C TYR A 23 -4.45 0.20 -21.47
N GLY A 24 -4.78 1.47 -21.23
CA GLY A 24 -6.12 1.93 -20.85
C GLY A 24 -6.39 1.83 -19.34
N ALA A 25 -7.39 2.58 -18.87
CA ALA A 25 -7.65 2.73 -17.43
C ALA A 25 -8.29 1.47 -16.85
N SER A 26 -7.73 0.95 -15.75
CA SER A 26 -8.27 -0.20 -15.02
C SER A 26 -8.74 0.21 -13.61
N PRO A 27 -10.06 0.41 -13.40
CA PRO A 27 -10.62 0.75 -12.10
C PRO A 27 -10.33 -0.31 -11.02
N LYS A 28 -10.15 -1.58 -11.42
CA LYS A 28 -9.83 -2.68 -10.50
C LYS A 28 -8.43 -2.51 -9.90
N ALA A 29 -7.44 -2.07 -10.69
CA ALA A 29 -6.08 -1.87 -10.20
C ALA A 29 -5.99 -0.75 -9.15
N PHE A 30 -6.75 0.34 -9.36
CA PHE A 30 -6.82 1.47 -8.43
C PHE A 30 -7.41 1.12 -7.06
N ILE A 31 -8.21 0.06 -6.96
CA ILE A 31 -8.79 -0.41 -5.68
C ILE A 31 -7.86 -1.41 -5.00
N VAL A 32 -7.23 -2.31 -5.78
CA VAL A 32 -6.36 -3.36 -5.25
C VAL A 32 -5.07 -2.79 -4.65
N VAL A 33 -4.49 -1.75 -5.24
CA VAL A 33 -3.26 -1.11 -4.74
C VAL A 33 -3.40 -0.57 -3.30
N PRO A 34 -4.40 0.28 -2.97
CA PRO A 34 -4.58 0.76 -1.61
C PRO A 34 -5.03 -0.34 -0.64
N LEU A 35 -5.85 -1.31 -1.08
CA LEU A 35 -6.16 -2.49 -0.24
C LEU A 35 -4.89 -3.26 0.10
N ALA A 36 -4.00 -3.49 -0.88
CA ALA A 36 -2.79 -4.23 -0.63
C ALA A 36 -1.78 -3.45 0.23
N GLY A 37 -1.66 -2.14 -0.03
CA GLY A 37 -0.69 -1.27 0.61
C GLY A 37 -1.10 -0.72 1.98
N ALA A 38 -2.37 -0.73 2.35
CA ALA A 38 -2.83 -0.26 3.66
C ALA A 38 -3.43 -1.39 4.49
N PHE A 39 -4.43 -2.11 3.95
CA PHE A 39 -5.20 -3.08 4.72
C PHE A 39 -4.37 -4.31 5.14
N PHE A 40 -3.58 -4.89 4.23
CA PHE A 40 -2.70 -6.00 4.64
C PHE A 40 -1.58 -5.56 5.58
N ILE A 41 -1.08 -4.34 5.42
CA ILE A 41 -0.06 -3.78 6.32
C ILE A 41 -0.65 -3.66 7.74
N ASP A 42 -1.88 -3.18 7.88
CA ASP A 42 -2.54 -3.08 9.19
C ASP A 42 -2.71 -4.44 9.86
N ILE A 43 -3.10 -5.48 9.12
CA ILE A 43 -3.21 -6.84 9.65
C ILE A 43 -1.86 -7.35 10.14
N VAL A 44 -0.82 -7.28 9.30
CA VAL A 44 0.53 -7.74 9.67
C VAL A 44 1.04 -6.96 10.87
N ASN A 45 0.84 -5.65 10.89
CA ASN A 45 1.26 -4.80 12.00
C ASN A 45 0.54 -5.18 13.29
N SER A 46 -0.77 -5.45 13.25
CA SER A 46 -1.53 -5.90 14.43
C SER A 46 -1.04 -7.24 14.98
N VAL A 47 -0.68 -8.19 14.11
CA VAL A 47 -0.13 -9.50 14.49
C VAL A 47 1.25 -9.35 15.11
N VAL A 48 2.11 -8.55 14.48
CA VAL A 48 3.48 -8.30 14.97
C VAL A 48 3.46 -7.61 16.32
N ILE A 49 2.66 -6.55 16.49
CA ILE A 49 2.53 -5.84 17.78
C ILE A 49 2.02 -6.80 18.86
N ARG A 50 1.00 -7.62 18.56
CA ARG A 50 0.46 -8.62 19.50
C ARG A 50 1.56 -9.60 19.95
N LEU A 51 2.33 -10.13 19.00
CA LEU A 51 3.46 -11.03 19.27
C LEU A 51 4.53 -10.37 20.14
N PHE A 52 4.89 -9.12 19.87
CA PHE A 52 5.88 -8.39 20.67
C PHE A 52 5.39 -8.12 22.09
N ILE A 53 4.10 -7.81 22.27
CA ILE A 53 3.51 -7.66 23.61
C ILE A 53 3.56 -8.99 24.37
N ASP A 54 3.15 -10.09 23.72
CA ASP A 54 3.13 -11.41 24.35
C ASP A 54 4.54 -11.98 24.61
N LEU A 55 5.56 -11.53 23.87
CA LEU A 55 6.97 -11.94 24.05
C LEU A 55 7.70 -11.11 25.12
N LEU A 56 7.33 -9.84 25.30
CA LEU A 56 7.93 -8.93 26.29
C LEU A 56 7.31 -9.11 27.68
N ALA A 57 6.08 -9.62 27.76
CA ALA A 57 5.37 -9.99 28.99
C ALA A 57 5.89 -11.30 29.59
#